data_AF-A0A2Z2MGJ1-F1
#
_entry.id   AF-A0A2Z2MGJ1-F1
#
_cell.length_a   1.000
_cell.length_b   1.000
_cell.length_c   1.000
_cell.angle_alpha   90.00
_cell.angle_beta   90.00
_cell.angle_gamma   90.00
#
_symmetry.space_group_name_H-M   'P 1'
#
loop_
_entity.id
_entity.type
_entity.pdbx_description
1 polymer ?
#
loop_
_entity_poly.entity_id
_entity_poly.type
_entity_poly.pdbx_seq_one_letter_code
_entity_poly.pdbx_strand_id
1 'polypeptide(L)'
;MSIKMSWEEFARSMGVEPQILENKEARLLKQFVMDLKFPTHCQGCQGLDLNNPNPVHHPSYELTPACNHDCIFCYSNVAVKLGKAPKPGYYGWDNPYAITVSQYGEPLLSPRIVEVNKMLRERFPNARLDLQTNGSLLTEELWEKLDFDLVMISLDAASREKHLRITNADTFDAVVNALKIVGSDKSVRSVVRTIFMPGINDEDIPKIAELAASLGIDEMMLQPLTIHELNVERLKKAGLDFDSAESVREFLKAAMEAKKHIDVRISGCQLAIYRTMDPLALFSARRVARDVVPIVKRERNVP
;
A
#
# COMPACT_ATOMS: atom_id res chain seq x y z
N MET A 1 8.45 23.53 42.27
CA MET A 1 7.54 22.75 41.43
C MET A 1 6.81 23.71 40.50
N SER A 2 7.20 23.78 39.23
CA SER A 2 6.44 24.55 38.23
C SER A 2 5.21 23.72 37.87
N ILE A 3 4.03 24.23 38.21
CA ILE A 3 2.76 23.65 37.76
C ILE A 3 2.68 23.96 36.26
N LYS A 4 2.81 22.94 35.41
CA LYS A 4 2.47 23.07 33.98
C LYS A 4 0.95 23.09 33.89
N MET A 5 0.36 24.28 33.91
CA MET A 5 -1.04 24.47 33.52
C MET A 5 -1.18 24.21 32.03
N SER A 6 -2.22 23.49 31.63
CA SER A 6 -2.61 23.41 30.22
C SER A 6 -3.09 24.78 29.73
N TRP A 7 -3.09 25.00 28.41
CA TRP A 7 -3.60 26.26 27.85
C TRP A 7 -5.07 26.50 28.22
N GLU A 8 -5.87 25.44 28.32
CA GLU A 8 -7.28 25.47 28.69
C GLU A 8 -7.47 25.88 30.16
N GLU A 9 -6.65 25.33 31.06
CA GLU A 9 -6.62 25.69 32.48
C GLU A 9 -6.20 27.15 32.66
N PHE A 10 -5.21 27.60 31.88
CA PHE A 10 -4.77 29.00 31.88
C PHE A 10 -5.88 29.93 31.37
N ALA A 11 -6.55 29.60 30.26
CA ALA A 11 -7.68 30.38 29.76
C ALA A 11 -8.81 30.49 30.79
N ARG A 12 -9.20 29.38 31.43
CA ARG A 12 -10.23 29.38 32.48
C ARG A 12 -9.81 30.19 33.70
N SER A 13 -8.53 30.16 34.09
CA SER A 13 -8.01 31.00 35.20
C SER A 13 -8.11 32.50 34.91
N MET A 14 -8.14 32.88 33.63
CA MET A 14 -8.31 34.26 33.16
C MET A 14 -9.79 34.64 32.94
N GLY A 15 -10.74 33.79 33.34
CA GLY A 15 -12.18 34.00 33.11
C GLY A 15 -12.60 33.86 31.64
N VAL A 16 -11.74 33.28 30.81
CA VAL A 16 -12.03 32.98 29.40
C VAL A 16 -12.42 31.52 29.30
N GLU A 17 -13.66 31.21 28.87
CA GLU A 17 -13.99 29.84 28.51
C GLU A 17 -13.32 29.54 27.15
N PRO A 18 -12.35 28.62 27.08
CA PRO A 18 -11.68 28.32 25.82
C PRO A 18 -12.72 27.81 24.81
N GLN A 19 -12.89 28.55 23.72
CA GLN A 19 -13.67 28.07 22.58
C GLN A 19 -12.85 27.02 21.83
N ILE A 20 -13.19 25.75 22.03
CA ILE A 20 -12.68 24.69 21.17
C ILE A 20 -13.39 24.86 19.82
N LEU A 21 -12.65 25.28 18.79
CA LEU A 21 -13.13 25.25 17.41
C LEU A 21 -13.39 23.78 17.04
N GLU A 22 -14.64 23.35 17.17
CA GLU A 22 -15.02 21.97 16.90
C GLU A 22 -15.14 21.73 15.40
N ASN A 23 -14.11 21.12 14.80
CA ASN A 23 -14.22 20.58 13.45
C ASN A 23 -14.81 19.16 13.50
N LYS A 24 -16.09 19.03 13.14
CA LYS A 24 -16.81 17.74 13.09
C LYS A 24 -16.14 16.72 12.15
N GLU A 25 -15.64 17.18 11.01
CA GLU A 25 -14.94 16.33 10.04
C GLU A 25 -13.62 15.80 10.63
N ALA A 26 -12.87 16.64 11.35
CA ALA A 26 -11.65 16.22 12.04
C ALA A 26 -11.91 15.11 13.07
N ARG A 27 -12.98 15.21 13.87
CA ARG A 27 -13.38 14.15 14.81
C ARG A 27 -13.77 12.86 14.10
N LEU A 28 -14.51 12.96 12.99
CA LEU A 28 -14.92 11.80 12.20
C LEU A 28 -13.71 11.06 11.62
N LEU A 29 -12.74 11.79 11.06
CA LEU A 29 -11.50 11.20 10.56
C LEU A 29 -10.68 10.57 11.67
N LYS A 30 -10.63 11.19 12.85
CA LYS A 30 -9.95 10.60 14.00
C LYS A 30 -10.61 9.29 14.42
N GLN A 31 -11.93 9.25 14.53
CA GLN A 31 -12.67 8.03 14.85
C GLN A 31 -12.40 6.93 13.82
N PHE A 32 -12.49 7.26 12.53
CA PHE A 32 -12.18 6.34 11.45
C PHE A 32 -10.79 5.72 11.57
N VAL A 33 -9.75 6.54 11.82
CA VAL A 33 -8.37 6.06 12.04
C VAL A 33 -8.26 5.14 13.27
N MET A 34 -9.01 5.39 14.33
CA MET A 34 -9.02 4.49 15.50
C MET A 34 -9.66 3.14 15.16
N ASP A 35 -10.71 3.13 14.32
CA ASP A 35 -11.46 1.93 13.93
C ASP A 35 -10.76 1.07 12.86
N LEU A 36 -9.82 1.64 12.11
CA LEU A 36 -9.07 0.90 11.09
C LEU A 36 -8.21 -0.22 11.68
N LYS A 37 -8.25 -1.41 11.08
CA LYS A 37 -7.30 -2.48 11.38
C LYS A 37 -5.98 -2.24 10.64
N PHE A 38 -4.87 -2.67 11.22
CA PHE A 38 -3.61 -2.73 10.46
C PHE A 38 -3.76 -3.65 9.25
N PRO A 39 -3.19 -3.30 8.06
CA PRO A 39 -3.19 -4.17 6.89
C PRO A 39 -2.66 -5.55 7.23
N THR A 40 -3.27 -6.59 6.66
CA THR A 40 -2.81 -7.95 6.94
C THR A 40 -1.34 -8.10 6.53
N HIS A 41 -0.99 -7.55 5.37
CA HIS A 41 0.39 -7.46 4.88
C HIS A 41 1.37 -6.82 5.88
N CYS A 42 0.97 -5.81 6.64
CA CYS A 42 1.83 -5.10 7.58
C CYS A 42 1.99 -5.77 8.95
N GLN A 43 1.25 -6.84 9.25
CA GLN A 43 1.38 -7.55 10.53
C GLN A 43 2.80 -8.11 10.70
N GLY A 44 3.35 -7.98 11.91
CA GLY A 44 4.74 -8.35 12.21
C GLY A 44 5.81 -7.37 11.69
N CYS A 45 5.42 -6.27 11.03
CA CYS A 45 6.37 -5.25 10.59
C CYS A 45 6.90 -4.42 11.77
N GLN A 46 8.22 -4.22 11.82
CA GLN A 46 8.86 -3.38 12.84
C GLN A 46 8.38 -1.93 12.80
N GLY A 47 7.93 -1.45 11.64
CA GLY A 47 7.37 -0.10 11.47
C GLY A 47 6.02 0.12 12.17
N LEU A 48 5.45 -0.90 12.82
CA LEU A 48 4.29 -0.75 13.70
C LEU A 48 4.67 -0.32 15.12
N ASP A 49 5.92 -0.53 15.54
CA ASP A 49 6.43 -0.08 16.85
C ASP A 49 7.07 1.30 16.72
N LEU A 50 6.36 2.32 17.21
CA LEU A 50 6.84 3.71 17.19
C LEU A 50 8.01 3.97 18.15
N ASN A 51 8.35 3.02 19.04
CA ASN A 51 9.52 3.13 19.89
C ASN A 51 10.80 2.62 19.22
N ASN A 52 10.68 1.92 18.08
CA ASN A 52 11.83 1.47 17.31
C ASN A 52 12.38 2.65 16.50
N PRO A 53 13.61 3.14 16.79
CA PRO A 53 14.16 4.29 16.09
C PRO A 53 14.59 3.97 14.66
N ASN A 54 14.80 2.70 14.32
CA ASN A 54 15.30 2.24 13.02
C ASN A 54 14.53 0.99 12.55
N PRO A 55 13.22 1.11 12.27
CA PRO A 55 12.43 -0.03 11.85
C PRO A 55 12.89 -0.52 10.47
N VAL A 56 13.05 -1.84 10.33
CA VAL A 56 13.36 -2.48 9.06
C VAL A 56 12.09 -3.07 8.47
N HIS A 57 11.82 -2.76 7.20
CA HIS A 57 10.72 -3.37 6.46
C HIS A 57 10.96 -4.88 6.31
N HIS A 58 9.88 -5.67 6.37
CA HIS A 58 9.96 -7.14 6.31
C HIS A 58 10.73 -7.62 5.06
N PRO A 59 11.29 -8.84 5.10
CA PRO A 59 12.04 -9.40 3.99
C PRO A 59 11.29 -9.46 2.68
N SER A 60 12.08 -9.46 1.60
CA SER A 60 11.57 -9.73 0.26
C SER A 60 12.44 -10.73 -0.48
N TYR A 61 11.84 -11.39 -1.46
CA TYR A 61 12.57 -12.11 -2.50
C TYR A 61 12.28 -11.44 -3.83
N GLU A 62 13.31 -10.88 -4.47
CA GLU A 62 13.18 -10.23 -5.77
C GLU A 62 13.47 -11.25 -6.87
N LEU A 63 12.56 -11.39 -7.84
CA LEU A 63 12.72 -12.33 -8.96
C LEU A 63 13.32 -11.66 -10.18
N THR A 64 12.79 -10.50 -10.53
CA THR A 64 13.17 -9.74 -11.72
C THR A 64 12.69 -8.30 -11.57
N PRO A 65 13.47 -7.30 -11.98
CA PRO A 65 12.99 -5.92 -12.05
C PRO A 65 12.17 -5.64 -13.32
N ALA A 66 12.07 -6.61 -14.25
CA ALA A 66 11.27 -6.48 -15.46
C ALA A 66 9.77 -6.45 -15.14
N CYS A 67 9.00 -5.71 -15.94
CA CYS A 67 7.55 -5.62 -15.81
C CYS A 67 6.92 -5.46 -17.20
N ASN A 68 5.72 -6.02 -17.39
CA ASN A 68 4.92 -5.86 -18.59
C ASN A 68 3.99 -4.64 -18.53
N HIS A 69 4.03 -3.88 -17.43
CA HIS A 69 3.40 -2.57 -17.28
C HIS A 69 4.46 -1.46 -17.25
N ASP A 70 4.08 -0.27 -17.67
CA ASP A 70 4.86 0.97 -17.54
C ASP A 70 4.00 2.04 -16.86
N CYS A 71 3.62 1.80 -15.59
CA CYS A 71 2.69 2.69 -14.90
C CYS A 71 3.26 4.09 -14.69
N ILE A 72 2.40 5.10 -14.81
CA ILE A 72 2.77 6.53 -14.69
C ILE A 72 3.38 6.91 -13.33
N PHE A 73 3.11 6.11 -12.28
CA PHE A 73 3.58 6.32 -10.92
C PHE A 73 4.68 5.34 -10.47
N CYS A 74 5.04 4.35 -11.30
CA CYS A 74 5.79 3.17 -10.85
C CYS A 74 7.19 3.53 -10.34
N TYR A 75 7.46 3.29 -9.05
CA TYR A 75 8.79 3.50 -8.47
C TYR A 75 9.82 2.46 -8.95
N SER A 76 9.39 1.23 -9.25
CA SER A 76 10.28 0.18 -9.77
C SER A 76 10.90 0.57 -11.11
N ASN A 77 10.10 1.19 -11.99
CA ASN A 77 10.60 1.70 -13.27
C ASN A 77 11.65 2.79 -13.07
N VAL A 78 11.44 3.70 -12.11
CA VAL A 78 12.45 4.73 -11.74
C VAL A 78 13.72 4.06 -11.21
N ALA A 79 13.60 3.01 -10.38
CA ALA A 79 14.75 2.26 -9.89
C ALA A 79 15.55 1.58 -11.00
N VAL A 80 14.89 1.00 -12.01
CA VAL A 80 15.56 0.45 -13.19
C VAL A 80 16.29 1.55 -13.97
N LYS A 81 15.62 2.66 -14.27
CA LYS A 81 16.20 3.80 -15.02
C LYS A 81 17.42 4.41 -14.32
N LEU A 82 17.44 4.42 -12.99
CA LEU A 82 18.56 4.93 -12.20
C LEU A 82 19.63 3.87 -11.88
N GLY A 83 19.50 2.63 -12.37
CA GLY A 83 20.45 1.55 -12.05
C GLY A 83 20.44 1.13 -10.58
N LYS A 84 19.32 1.37 -9.88
CA LYS A 84 19.12 1.09 -8.45
C LYS A 84 18.19 -0.10 -8.16
N ALA A 85 17.67 -0.74 -9.21
CA ALA A 85 16.82 -1.91 -9.05
C ALA A 85 17.59 -3.06 -8.33
N PRO A 86 16.94 -3.78 -7.40
CA PRO A 86 17.58 -4.90 -6.72
C PRO A 86 17.90 -6.02 -7.72
N LYS A 87 18.95 -6.78 -7.41
CA LYS A 87 19.28 -7.99 -8.14
C LYS A 87 18.41 -9.14 -7.61
N PRO A 88 18.15 -10.19 -8.42
CA PRO A 88 17.35 -11.31 -7.93
C PRO A 88 17.93 -11.96 -6.68
N GLY A 89 17.11 -12.29 -5.69
CA GLY A 89 17.57 -12.94 -4.46
C GLY A 89 16.78 -12.55 -3.22
N TYR A 90 17.18 -13.11 -2.08
CA TYR A 90 16.55 -12.90 -0.78
C TYR A 90 17.18 -11.71 -0.06
N TYR A 91 16.36 -10.77 0.39
CA TYR A 91 16.75 -9.57 1.12
C TYR A 91 16.09 -9.57 2.49
N GLY A 92 16.72 -10.23 3.46
CA GLY A 92 16.13 -10.49 4.77
C GLY A 92 17.07 -11.13 5.77
N TRP A 93 16.49 -11.69 6.81
CA TRP A 93 17.16 -12.29 7.97
C TRP A 93 16.55 -13.66 8.28
N ASP A 94 17.17 -14.41 9.18
CA ASP A 94 16.68 -15.75 9.56
C ASP A 94 15.41 -15.67 10.42
N ASN A 95 14.47 -16.61 10.20
CA ASN A 95 13.18 -16.69 10.90
C ASN A 95 12.31 -15.42 10.81
N PRO A 96 12.01 -14.92 9.61
CA PRO A 96 11.15 -13.75 9.47
C PRO A 96 9.68 -14.11 9.71
N TYR A 97 8.90 -13.13 10.17
CA TYR A 97 7.44 -13.29 10.29
C TYR A 97 6.77 -13.45 8.91
N ALA A 98 7.20 -12.65 7.93
CA ALA A 98 6.67 -12.68 6.57
C ALA A 98 7.77 -12.41 5.55
N ILE A 99 7.60 -12.92 4.34
CA ILE A 99 8.46 -12.69 3.17
C ILE A 99 7.58 -12.28 2.01
N THR A 100 7.91 -11.19 1.33
CA THR A 100 7.20 -10.77 0.12
C THR A 100 7.97 -11.12 -1.13
N VAL A 101 7.34 -11.87 -2.02
CA VAL A 101 7.84 -12.11 -3.36
C VAL A 101 7.47 -10.92 -4.25
N SER A 102 8.53 -10.26 -4.74
CA SER A 102 8.55 -9.03 -5.50
C SER A 102 8.12 -7.78 -4.74
N GLN A 103 9.05 -6.86 -4.56
CA GLN A 103 8.76 -5.44 -4.39
C GLN A 103 9.09 -4.65 -5.67
N TYR A 104 9.90 -5.19 -6.57
CA TYR A 104 10.29 -4.55 -7.81
C TYR A 104 9.99 -5.47 -9.00
N GLY A 105 9.42 -4.91 -10.06
CA GLY A 105 9.03 -5.66 -11.27
C GLY A 105 7.74 -6.48 -11.11
N GLU A 106 7.49 -7.35 -12.07
CA GLU A 106 6.37 -8.29 -12.09
C GLU A 106 6.89 -9.72 -11.88
N PRO A 107 6.63 -10.37 -10.72
CA PRO A 107 7.16 -11.69 -10.43
C PRO A 107 6.68 -12.77 -11.41
N LEU A 108 5.45 -12.66 -11.93
CA LEU A 108 4.85 -13.67 -12.80
C LEU A 108 5.46 -13.69 -14.21
N LEU A 109 6.30 -12.72 -14.57
CA LEU A 109 7.15 -12.80 -15.77
C LEU A 109 8.31 -13.80 -15.60
N SER A 110 8.69 -14.12 -14.37
CA SER A 110 9.81 -15.01 -14.12
C SER A 110 9.36 -16.47 -14.25
N PRO A 111 10.01 -17.29 -15.10
CA PRO A 111 9.72 -18.72 -15.18
C PRO A 111 10.06 -19.47 -13.89
N ARG A 112 10.77 -18.83 -12.95
CA ARG A 112 11.20 -19.40 -11.67
C ARG A 112 10.22 -19.15 -10.52
N ILE A 113 9.08 -18.50 -10.74
CA ILE A 113 8.15 -18.16 -9.64
C ILE A 113 7.71 -19.39 -8.84
N VAL A 114 7.36 -20.49 -9.50
CA VAL A 114 6.94 -21.74 -8.85
C VAL A 114 8.11 -22.37 -8.08
N GLU A 115 9.29 -22.44 -8.70
CA GLU A 115 10.52 -22.95 -8.06
C GLU A 115 10.87 -22.15 -6.79
N VAL A 116 10.86 -20.82 -6.89
CA VAL A 116 11.19 -19.92 -5.78
C VAL A 116 10.15 -19.97 -4.68
N ASN A 117 8.86 -20.04 -5.03
CA ASN A 117 7.80 -20.18 -4.04
C ASN A 117 7.97 -21.46 -3.22
N LYS A 118 8.20 -22.61 -3.88
CA LYS A 118 8.50 -23.88 -3.20
C LYS A 118 9.75 -23.80 -2.32
N MET A 119 10.85 -23.26 -2.85
CA MET A 119 12.10 -23.09 -2.11
C MET A 119 11.90 -22.20 -0.86
N LEU A 120 11.14 -21.10 -0.97
CA LEU A 120 10.85 -20.23 0.16
C LEU A 120 10.01 -20.95 1.23
N ARG A 121 9.00 -21.72 0.83
CA ARG A 121 8.18 -22.49 1.76
C ARG A 121 9.00 -23.55 2.49
N GLU A 122 9.88 -24.26 1.79
CA GLU A 122 10.78 -25.26 2.38
C GLU A 122 11.79 -24.63 3.36
N ARG A 123 12.38 -23.49 2.98
CA ARG A 123 13.41 -22.80 3.79
C ARG A 123 12.82 -22.06 4.99
N PHE A 124 11.61 -21.52 4.86
CA PHE A 124 10.96 -20.70 5.88
C PHE A 124 9.54 -21.20 6.18
N PRO A 125 9.39 -22.43 6.74
CA PRO A 125 8.09 -23.07 6.91
C PRO A 125 7.13 -22.32 7.85
N ASN A 126 7.66 -21.47 8.72
CA ASN A 126 6.89 -20.67 9.67
C ASN A 126 6.64 -19.23 9.21
N ALA A 127 7.23 -18.80 8.08
CA ALA A 127 7.04 -17.45 7.57
C ALA A 127 5.80 -17.38 6.69
N ARG A 128 5.04 -16.30 6.83
CA ARG A 128 3.96 -15.97 5.89
C ARG A 128 4.56 -15.59 4.54
N LEU A 129 4.12 -16.21 3.46
CA LEU A 129 4.55 -15.87 2.11
C LEU A 129 3.51 -14.98 1.43
N ASP A 130 3.95 -13.78 1.03
CA ASP A 130 3.12 -12.78 0.36
C ASP A 130 3.53 -12.69 -1.11
N LEU A 131 2.59 -12.73 -2.04
CA LEU A 131 2.81 -12.39 -3.44
C LEU A 131 2.31 -10.96 -3.71
N GLN A 132 3.16 -10.10 -4.28
CA GLN A 132 2.70 -8.84 -4.86
C GLN A 132 2.85 -8.88 -6.37
N THR A 133 1.75 -8.66 -7.10
CA THR A 133 1.71 -8.76 -8.55
C THR A 133 0.76 -7.71 -9.14
N ASN A 134 0.93 -7.39 -10.41
CA ASN A 134 -0.06 -6.68 -11.21
C ASN A 134 -1.22 -7.59 -11.65
N GLY A 135 -1.10 -8.91 -11.48
CA GLY A 135 -2.13 -9.92 -11.74
C GLY A 135 -2.34 -10.28 -13.21
N SER A 136 -1.77 -9.54 -14.16
CA SER A 136 -2.08 -9.68 -15.59
C SER A 136 -1.66 -11.02 -16.22
N LEU A 137 -0.81 -11.79 -15.53
CA LEU A 137 -0.32 -13.10 -15.97
C LEU A 137 -0.82 -14.25 -15.09
N LEU A 138 -1.66 -13.96 -14.09
CA LEU A 138 -2.17 -14.99 -13.19
C LEU A 138 -3.32 -15.74 -13.85
N THR A 139 -3.11 -17.03 -14.07
CA THR A 139 -4.12 -17.98 -14.57
C THR A 139 -4.46 -19.00 -13.50
N GLU A 140 -5.58 -19.72 -13.64
CA GLU A 140 -5.94 -20.81 -12.72
C GLU A 140 -4.84 -21.89 -12.67
N GLU A 141 -4.32 -22.29 -13.84
CA GLU A 141 -3.25 -23.29 -13.93
C GLU A 141 -1.95 -22.85 -13.22
N LEU A 142 -1.63 -21.56 -13.27
CA LEU A 142 -0.50 -21.03 -12.53
C LEU A 142 -0.81 -20.96 -11.03
N TRP A 143 -2.02 -20.52 -10.67
CA TRP A 143 -2.45 -20.39 -9.28
C TRP A 143 -2.41 -21.73 -8.53
N GLU A 144 -2.84 -22.83 -9.16
CA GLU A 144 -2.77 -24.19 -8.59
C GLU A 144 -1.35 -24.65 -8.23
N LYS A 145 -0.32 -24.02 -8.79
CA LYS A 145 1.10 -24.36 -8.56
C LYS A 145 1.76 -23.45 -7.52
N LEU A 146 1.07 -22.44 -7.02
CA LEU A 146 1.59 -21.44 -6.09
C LEU A 146 1.01 -21.66 -4.69
N ASP A 147 1.89 -21.61 -3.68
CA ASP A 147 1.56 -21.73 -2.27
C ASP A 147 1.93 -20.42 -1.55
N PHE A 148 0.99 -19.47 -1.55
CA PHE A 148 1.11 -18.19 -0.85
C PHE A 148 0.02 -18.06 0.22
N ASP A 149 0.34 -17.42 1.34
CA ASP A 149 -0.63 -17.18 2.41
C ASP A 149 -1.40 -15.87 2.19
N LEU A 150 -0.81 -14.93 1.45
CA LEU A 150 -1.41 -13.65 1.09
C LEU A 150 -1.06 -13.28 -0.35
N VAL A 151 -2.05 -12.82 -1.12
CA VAL A 151 -1.83 -12.29 -2.47
C VAL A 151 -2.38 -10.88 -2.56
N MET A 152 -1.55 -9.98 -3.08
CA MET A 152 -1.87 -8.59 -3.30
C MET A 152 -1.78 -8.25 -4.79
N ILE A 153 -2.94 -8.01 -5.40
CA ILE A 153 -3.06 -7.65 -6.83
C ILE A 153 -3.27 -6.13 -6.93
N SER A 154 -2.52 -5.48 -7.81
CA SER A 154 -2.62 -4.03 -8.03
C SER A 154 -3.73 -3.70 -9.03
N LEU A 155 -4.64 -2.80 -8.68
CA LEU A 155 -5.66 -2.26 -9.57
C LEU A 155 -5.93 -0.78 -9.23
N ASP A 156 -5.75 0.12 -10.19
CA ASP A 156 -5.80 1.58 -10.00
C ASP A 156 -6.87 2.29 -10.83
N ALA A 157 -7.63 1.53 -11.63
CA ALA A 157 -8.74 1.99 -12.45
C ALA A 157 -9.88 0.97 -12.44
N ALA A 158 -11.12 1.45 -12.59
CA ALA A 158 -12.32 0.64 -12.68
C ALA A 158 -12.79 0.41 -14.14
N SER A 159 -12.00 0.85 -15.12
CA SER A 159 -12.29 0.63 -16.54
C SER A 159 -11.03 0.30 -17.34
N ARG A 160 -11.20 -0.47 -18.42
CA ARG A 160 -10.13 -0.88 -19.33
C ARG A 160 -9.39 0.31 -19.95
N GLU A 161 -10.10 1.33 -20.42
CA GLU A 161 -9.50 2.52 -21.02
C GLU A 161 -8.61 3.27 -20.01
N LYS A 162 -9.07 3.42 -18.77
CA LYS A 162 -8.32 4.14 -17.74
C LYS A 162 -7.16 3.30 -17.20
N HIS A 163 -7.35 1.99 -17.07
CA HIS A 163 -6.27 1.05 -16.76
C HIS A 163 -5.15 1.14 -17.80
N LEU A 164 -5.50 1.12 -19.09
CA LEU A 164 -4.53 1.29 -20.17
C LEU A 164 -3.78 2.62 -20.06
N ARG A 165 -4.48 3.72 -19.77
CA ARG A 165 -3.83 5.04 -19.57
C ARG A 165 -2.87 5.08 -18.39
N ILE A 166 -3.24 4.46 -17.27
CA ILE A 166 -2.43 4.48 -16.04
C ILE A 166 -1.23 3.54 -16.15
N THR A 167 -1.43 2.33 -16.69
CA THR A 167 -0.42 1.24 -16.70
C THR A 167 0.36 1.14 -18.01
N ASN A 168 -0.12 1.78 -19.08
CA ASN A 168 0.35 1.60 -20.46
C ASN A 168 0.31 0.12 -20.93
N ALA A 169 -0.66 -0.64 -20.42
CA ALA A 169 -0.86 -2.05 -20.76
C ALA A 169 -2.34 -2.41 -20.85
N ASP A 170 -2.76 -3.04 -21.95
CA ASP A 170 -4.15 -3.43 -22.17
C ASP A 170 -4.48 -4.77 -21.49
N THR A 171 -4.49 -4.75 -20.15
CA THR A 171 -4.53 -5.96 -19.31
C THR A 171 -5.66 -5.98 -18.28
N PHE A 172 -6.58 -5.01 -18.31
CA PHE A 172 -7.64 -4.86 -17.31
C PHE A 172 -8.44 -6.15 -17.10
N ASP A 173 -8.91 -6.77 -18.19
CA ASP A 173 -9.72 -7.99 -18.14
C ASP A 173 -8.94 -9.16 -17.49
N ALA A 174 -7.63 -9.25 -17.74
CA ALA A 174 -6.77 -10.25 -17.11
C ALA A 174 -6.56 -9.98 -15.61
N VAL A 175 -6.40 -8.72 -15.21
CA VAL A 175 -6.29 -8.34 -13.78
C VAL A 175 -7.59 -8.63 -13.03
N VAL A 176 -8.75 -8.33 -13.63
CA VAL A 176 -10.06 -8.67 -13.06
C VAL A 176 -10.24 -10.18 -12.94
N ASN A 177 -9.79 -10.95 -13.94
CA ASN A 177 -9.79 -12.41 -13.86
C ASN A 177 -8.89 -12.92 -12.72
N ALA A 178 -7.70 -12.35 -12.53
CA ALA A 178 -6.82 -12.70 -11.42
C ALA A 178 -7.46 -12.42 -10.05
N LEU A 179 -8.14 -11.28 -9.90
CA LEU A 179 -8.91 -10.97 -8.69
C LEU A 179 -10.04 -11.99 -8.45
N LYS A 180 -10.72 -12.43 -9.51
CA LYS A 180 -11.76 -13.47 -9.41
C LYS A 180 -11.18 -14.82 -8.96
N ILE A 181 -10.05 -15.23 -9.52
CA ILE A 181 -9.37 -16.49 -9.15
C ILE A 181 -9.04 -16.45 -7.65
N VAL A 182 -8.26 -15.44 -7.23
CA VAL A 182 -7.79 -15.32 -5.84
C VAL A 182 -8.95 -15.08 -4.87
N GLY A 183 -9.95 -14.28 -5.25
CA GLY A 183 -11.12 -14.01 -4.41
C GLY A 183 -12.03 -15.22 -4.18
N SER A 184 -11.97 -16.23 -5.05
CA SER A 184 -12.70 -17.50 -4.88
C SER A 184 -11.97 -18.50 -3.97
N ASP A 185 -10.67 -18.34 -3.77
CA ASP A 185 -9.86 -19.17 -2.91
C ASP A 185 -9.85 -18.65 -1.46
N LYS A 186 -10.51 -19.37 -0.55
CA LYS A 186 -10.60 -19.00 0.87
C LYS A 186 -9.46 -19.53 1.73
N SER A 187 -8.49 -20.25 1.13
CA SER A 187 -7.28 -20.69 1.82
C SER A 187 -6.23 -19.58 1.92
N VAL A 188 -6.34 -18.53 1.11
CA VAL A 188 -5.40 -17.40 1.06
C VAL A 188 -6.06 -16.11 1.48
N ARG A 189 -5.27 -15.16 1.98
CA ARG A 189 -5.74 -13.78 2.18
C ARG A 189 -5.62 -13.01 0.87
N SER A 190 -6.74 -12.60 0.30
CA SER A 190 -6.79 -11.83 -0.93
C SER A 190 -6.83 -10.33 -0.67
N VAL A 191 -5.98 -9.57 -1.36
CA VAL A 191 -5.88 -8.11 -1.22
C VAL A 191 -5.87 -7.45 -2.58
N VAL A 192 -6.75 -6.47 -2.80
CA VAL A 192 -6.58 -5.50 -3.89
C VAL A 192 -5.82 -4.30 -3.36
N ARG A 193 -4.75 -3.89 -4.05
CA ARG A 193 -4.01 -2.67 -3.72
C ARG A 193 -4.32 -1.61 -4.75
N THR A 194 -4.64 -0.41 -4.26
CA THR A 194 -4.90 0.77 -5.07
C THR A 194 -4.08 1.93 -4.56
N ILE A 195 -3.44 2.65 -5.47
CA ILE A 195 -2.71 3.88 -5.17
C ILE A 195 -3.68 5.06 -5.20
N PHE A 196 -3.73 5.83 -4.12
CA PHE A 196 -4.46 7.10 -4.08
C PHE A 196 -3.75 8.14 -4.96
N MET A 197 -4.34 8.45 -6.12
CA MET A 197 -3.85 9.41 -7.10
C MET A 197 -4.93 10.47 -7.35
N PRO A 198 -5.07 11.46 -6.46
CA PRO A 198 -6.15 12.43 -6.55
C PRO A 198 -6.10 13.23 -7.85
N GLY A 199 -7.26 13.54 -8.42
CA GLY A 199 -7.41 14.08 -9.77
C GLY A 199 -7.30 13.03 -10.88
N ILE A 200 -6.68 11.87 -10.61
CA ILE A 200 -6.54 10.78 -11.58
C ILE A 200 -7.61 9.71 -11.33
N ASN A 201 -7.71 9.15 -10.13
CA ASN A 201 -8.54 7.94 -9.87
C ASN A 201 -9.58 8.09 -8.74
N ASP A 202 -10.00 9.31 -8.44
CA ASP A 202 -10.94 9.61 -7.34
C ASP A 202 -12.23 8.79 -7.43
N GLU A 203 -12.84 8.74 -8.61
CA GLU A 203 -14.08 7.97 -8.81
C GLU A 203 -13.85 6.46 -8.93
N ASP A 204 -12.63 6.02 -9.22
CA ASP A 204 -12.33 4.60 -9.38
C ASP A 204 -12.15 3.91 -8.04
N ILE A 205 -11.62 4.60 -7.03
CA ILE A 205 -11.37 4.02 -5.70
C ILE A 205 -12.63 3.32 -5.12
N PRO A 206 -13.81 3.97 -5.02
CA PRO A 206 -15.01 3.28 -4.55
C PRO A 206 -15.51 2.20 -5.52
N LYS A 207 -15.38 2.40 -6.84
CA LYS A 207 -15.78 1.39 -7.85
C LYS A 207 -14.91 0.14 -7.81
N ILE A 208 -13.61 0.30 -7.54
CA ILE A 208 -12.66 -0.80 -7.32
C ILE A 208 -13.02 -1.54 -6.03
N ALA A 209 -13.36 -0.81 -4.96
CA ALA A 209 -13.79 -1.40 -3.70
C ALA A 209 -15.06 -2.26 -3.88
N GLU A 210 -16.05 -1.74 -4.60
CA GLU A 210 -17.28 -2.47 -4.95
C GLU A 210 -16.99 -3.71 -5.83
N LEU A 211 -16.19 -3.55 -6.88
CA LEU A 211 -15.78 -4.66 -7.75
C LEU A 211 -15.06 -5.74 -6.94
N ALA A 212 -14.06 -5.37 -6.14
CA ALA A 212 -13.30 -6.32 -5.33
C ALA A 212 -14.19 -7.07 -4.34
N ALA A 213 -15.13 -6.39 -3.68
CA ALA A 213 -16.11 -7.01 -2.81
C ALA A 213 -16.98 -8.03 -3.57
N SER A 214 -17.44 -7.68 -4.77
CA SER A 214 -18.25 -8.56 -5.63
C SER A 214 -17.50 -9.83 -6.07
N LEU A 215 -16.17 -9.76 -6.16
CA LEU A 215 -15.30 -10.87 -6.53
C LEU A 215 -14.83 -11.70 -5.32
N GLY A 216 -15.29 -11.36 -4.11
CA GLY A 216 -14.93 -12.09 -2.89
C GLY A 216 -13.55 -11.76 -2.33
N ILE A 217 -12.94 -10.63 -2.72
CA ILE A 217 -11.68 -10.15 -2.15
C ILE A 217 -11.87 -9.76 -0.67
N ASP A 218 -10.90 -10.08 0.17
CA ASP A 218 -11.02 -9.93 1.62
C ASP A 218 -10.64 -8.53 2.14
N GLU A 219 -9.79 -7.82 1.40
CA GLU A 219 -9.16 -6.58 1.85
C GLU A 219 -8.87 -5.65 0.66
N MET A 220 -9.09 -4.36 0.85
CA MET A 220 -8.51 -3.33 -0.01
C MET A 220 -7.43 -2.58 0.77
N MET A 221 -6.22 -2.56 0.23
CA MET A 221 -5.15 -1.70 0.74
C MET A 221 -5.10 -0.42 -0.10
N LEU A 222 -5.60 0.69 0.45
CA LEU A 222 -5.41 2.00 -0.15
C LEU A 222 -4.06 2.55 0.29
N GLN A 223 -3.16 2.74 -0.67
CA GLN A 223 -1.80 3.21 -0.43
C GLN A 223 -1.62 4.62 -0.99
N PRO A 224 -1.02 5.55 -0.24
CA PRO A 224 -0.87 6.90 -0.74
C PRO A 224 0.34 7.01 -1.69
N LEU A 225 0.17 7.72 -2.80
CA LEU A 225 1.16 7.86 -3.87
C LEU A 225 2.53 8.37 -3.36
N THR A 226 3.63 7.78 -3.82
CA THR A 226 4.97 8.39 -3.68
C THR A 226 5.38 8.97 -5.03
N ILE A 227 5.82 10.21 -5.03
CA ILE A 227 6.13 10.99 -6.22
C ILE A 227 7.65 11.00 -6.40
N HIS A 228 8.12 10.35 -7.46
CA HIS A 228 9.53 10.39 -7.84
C HIS A 228 9.72 11.37 -9.00
N GLU A 229 10.88 12.04 -9.02
CA GLU A 229 11.21 13.08 -10.01
C GLU A 229 10.95 12.65 -11.46
N LEU A 230 11.38 11.43 -11.83
CA LEU A 230 11.20 10.91 -13.20
C LEU A 230 9.73 10.63 -13.59
N ASN A 231 8.81 10.62 -12.62
CA ASN A 231 7.39 10.37 -12.84
C ASN A 231 6.56 11.67 -12.79
N VAL A 232 7.11 12.79 -12.31
CA VAL A 232 6.37 14.06 -12.12
C VAL A 232 5.65 14.50 -13.38
N GLU A 233 6.34 14.51 -14.52
CA GLU A 233 5.76 14.98 -15.78
C GLU A 233 4.65 14.04 -16.30
N ARG A 234 4.78 12.73 -16.06
CA ARG A 234 3.75 11.73 -16.42
C ARG A 234 2.50 11.93 -15.55
N LEU A 235 2.70 12.10 -14.25
CA LEU A 235 1.63 12.35 -13.28
C LEU A 235 0.90 13.67 -13.56
N LYS A 236 1.64 14.74 -13.87
CA LYS A 236 1.08 16.04 -14.25
C LYS A 236 0.22 15.93 -15.51
N LYS A 237 0.72 15.25 -16.55
CA LYS A 237 -0.05 15.02 -17.80
C LYS A 237 -1.31 14.18 -17.58
N ALA A 238 -1.27 13.25 -16.62
CA ALA A 238 -2.41 12.43 -16.25
C ALA A 238 -3.45 13.18 -15.40
N GLY A 239 -3.13 14.38 -14.89
CA GLY A 239 -4.06 15.21 -14.12
C GLY A 239 -3.94 15.06 -12.61
N LEU A 240 -2.78 14.64 -12.08
CA LEU A 240 -2.57 14.54 -10.63
C LEU A 240 -2.77 15.89 -9.94
N ASP A 241 -3.61 15.91 -8.91
CA ASP A 241 -3.65 16.95 -7.90
C ASP A 241 -2.53 16.72 -6.87
N PHE A 242 -1.42 17.43 -7.05
CA PHE A 242 -0.25 17.33 -6.18
C PHE A 242 -0.52 17.79 -4.75
N ASP A 243 -1.42 18.76 -4.55
CA ASP A 243 -1.75 19.25 -3.21
C ASP A 243 -2.55 18.21 -2.44
N SER A 244 -3.55 17.62 -3.09
CA SER A 244 -4.35 16.55 -2.51
C SER A 244 -3.54 15.27 -2.29
N ALA A 245 -2.53 14.98 -3.13
CA ALA A 245 -1.66 13.79 -2.96
C ALA A 245 -0.82 13.81 -1.66
N GLU A 246 -0.60 15.00 -1.12
CA GLU A 246 0.06 15.21 0.18
C GLU A 246 -0.93 15.30 1.35
N SER A 247 -2.21 15.54 1.09
CA SER A 247 -3.23 15.72 2.13
C SER A 247 -3.63 14.40 2.81
N VAL A 248 -3.35 14.27 4.11
CA VAL A 248 -3.82 13.13 4.90
C VAL A 248 -5.35 13.12 4.98
N ARG A 249 -5.98 14.30 5.02
CA ARG A 249 -7.43 14.45 5.02
C ARG A 249 -8.08 13.82 3.78
N GLU A 250 -7.62 14.20 2.59
CA GLU A 250 -8.22 13.70 1.34
C GLU A 250 -7.99 12.19 1.18
N PHE A 251 -6.81 11.71 1.55
CA PHE A 251 -6.50 10.28 1.56
C PHE A 251 -7.44 9.48 2.48
N LEU A 252 -7.67 9.96 3.71
CA LEU A 252 -8.58 9.29 4.65
C LEU A 252 -10.04 9.37 4.19
N LYS A 253 -10.46 10.46 3.55
CA LYS A 253 -11.81 10.55 2.96
C LYS A 253 -12.02 9.55 1.84
N ALA A 254 -11.04 9.38 0.96
CA ALA A 254 -11.07 8.35 -0.08
C ALA A 254 -11.15 6.93 0.54
N ALA A 255 -10.38 6.67 1.60
CA ALA A 255 -10.44 5.41 2.34
C ALA A 255 -11.81 5.19 3.00
N MET A 256 -12.42 6.23 3.59
CA MET A 256 -13.76 6.17 4.18
C MET A 256 -14.82 5.83 3.16
N GLU A 257 -14.74 6.41 1.96
CA GLU A 257 -15.69 6.14 0.89
C GLU A 257 -15.60 4.68 0.43
N ALA A 258 -14.39 4.19 0.15
CA ALA A 258 -14.17 2.79 -0.22
C ALA A 258 -14.58 1.80 0.88
N LYS A 259 -14.45 2.17 2.17
CA LYS A 259 -14.79 1.29 3.31
C LYS A 259 -16.28 0.95 3.36
N LYS A 260 -17.15 1.69 2.66
CA LYS A 260 -18.56 1.36 2.52
C LYS A 260 -18.79 0.03 1.79
N HIS A 261 -17.82 -0.44 1.00
CA HIS A 261 -17.96 -1.61 0.14
C HIS A 261 -17.14 -2.82 0.60
N ILE A 262 -15.94 -2.61 1.17
CA ILE A 262 -14.99 -3.68 1.54
C ILE A 262 -14.20 -3.32 2.81
N ASP A 263 -13.50 -4.29 3.42
CA ASP A 263 -12.52 -4.02 4.49
C ASP A 263 -11.32 -3.23 3.95
N VAL A 264 -11.46 -1.90 3.93
CA VAL A 264 -10.38 -0.99 3.57
C VAL A 264 -9.40 -0.84 4.72
N ARG A 265 -8.12 -0.92 4.39
CA ARG A 265 -6.97 -0.66 5.27
C ARG A 265 -5.98 0.26 4.56
N ILE A 266 -5.15 0.94 5.35
CA ILE A 266 -4.10 1.87 4.88
C ILE A 266 -2.74 1.44 5.42
N SER A 267 -1.63 1.88 4.82
CA SER A 267 -0.27 1.49 5.22
C SER A 267 -0.07 1.51 6.75
N GLY A 268 0.44 0.40 7.30
CA GLY A 268 0.46 0.20 8.75
C GLY A 268 1.28 1.22 9.52
N CYS A 269 2.46 1.60 9.02
CA CYS A 269 3.30 2.64 9.64
C CYS A 269 2.59 4.00 9.70
N GLN A 270 1.83 4.35 8.65
CA GLN A 270 1.04 5.58 8.61
C GLN A 270 -0.11 5.51 9.60
N LEU A 271 -0.83 4.38 9.64
CA LEU A 271 -1.91 4.17 10.61
C LEU A 271 -1.41 4.29 12.06
N ALA A 272 -0.23 3.73 12.37
CA ALA A 272 0.39 3.84 13.69
C ALA A 272 0.62 5.31 14.07
N ILE A 273 1.18 6.11 13.15
CA ILE A 273 1.42 7.55 13.35
C ILE A 273 0.10 8.34 13.45
N TYR A 274 -0.86 8.10 12.56
CA TYR A 274 -2.14 8.83 12.56
C TYR A 274 -2.95 8.59 13.85
N ARG A 275 -2.77 7.43 14.49
CA ARG A 275 -3.36 7.13 15.79
C ARG A 275 -2.79 7.96 16.93
N THR A 276 -1.57 8.48 16.82
CA THR A 276 -0.99 9.35 17.86
C THR A 276 -1.35 10.83 17.71
N MET A 277 -1.85 11.25 16.53
CA MET A 277 -2.22 12.64 16.26
C MET A 277 -3.58 12.99 16.90
N ASP A 278 -3.74 14.21 17.41
CA ASP A 278 -5.06 14.74 17.76
C ASP A 278 -5.90 15.02 16.50
N PRO A 279 -7.23 15.21 16.61
CA PRO A 279 -8.09 15.43 15.45
C PRO A 279 -7.66 16.58 14.53
N LEU A 280 -7.25 17.72 15.08
CA LEU A 280 -6.92 18.91 14.27
C LEU A 280 -5.56 18.75 13.59
N ALA A 281 -4.59 18.16 14.29
CA ALA A 281 -3.30 17.79 13.70
C ALA A 281 -3.49 16.79 12.56
N LEU A 282 -4.27 15.73 12.75
CA LEU A 282 -4.56 14.74 11.71
C LEU A 282 -5.26 15.38 10.49
N PHE A 283 -6.25 16.24 10.75
CA PHE A 283 -7.02 16.92 9.71
C PHE A 283 -6.16 17.85 8.85
N SER A 284 -5.15 18.47 9.45
CA SER A 284 -4.27 19.44 8.79
C SER A 284 -2.95 18.83 8.31
N ALA A 285 -2.72 17.55 8.62
CA ALA A 285 -1.47 16.88 8.31
C ALA A 285 -1.26 16.77 6.80
N ARG A 286 -0.04 17.10 6.39
CA ARG A 286 0.46 16.89 5.04
C ARG A 286 1.67 15.97 5.08
N ARG A 287 1.71 15.03 4.14
CA ARG A 287 2.83 14.11 3.94
C ARG A 287 3.77 14.71 2.91
N VAL A 288 5.07 14.51 3.10
CA VAL A 288 6.06 14.72 2.04
C VAL A 288 5.92 13.58 1.04
N ALA A 289 5.19 13.81 -0.05
CA ALA A 289 4.95 12.76 -1.05
C ALA A 289 6.15 12.57 -1.99
N ARG A 290 7.05 13.55 -2.08
CA ARG A 290 8.25 13.49 -2.92
C ARG A 290 9.34 12.68 -2.23
N ASP A 291 9.88 11.69 -2.94
CA ASP A 291 10.94 10.85 -2.40
C ASP A 291 12.02 10.55 -3.45
N VAL A 292 13.23 10.29 -2.97
CA VAL A 292 14.27 9.65 -3.77
C VAL A 292 13.90 8.19 -4.00
N VAL A 293 14.41 7.60 -5.08
CA VAL A 293 14.15 6.18 -5.35
C VAL A 293 14.58 5.32 -4.16
N PRO A 294 13.68 4.45 -3.64
CA PRO A 294 14.03 3.58 -2.54
C PRO A 294 15.13 2.60 -2.98
N ILE A 295 16.18 2.52 -2.16
CA ILE A 295 17.25 1.53 -2.29
C ILE A 295 16.99 0.47 -1.23
N VAL A 296 17.02 -0.82 -1.62
CA VAL A 296 16.98 -1.92 -0.66
C VAL A 296 18.24 -1.86 0.20
N LYS A 297 18.09 -1.46 1.47
CA LYS A 297 19.20 -1.33 2.43
C LYS A 297 19.63 -2.67 3.05
N ARG A 298 18.80 -3.70 2.91
CA ARG A 298 19.07 -5.04 3.44
C ARG A 298 20.14 -5.73 2.59
N GLU A 299 20.96 -6.57 3.22
CA GLU A 299 21.94 -7.38 2.51
C GLU A 299 21.26 -8.44 1.65
N ARG A 300 21.83 -8.68 0.46
CA ARG A 300 21.36 -9.68 -0.48
C ARG A 300 21.98 -11.03 -0.13
N ASN A 301 21.13 -11.96 0.28
CA ASN A 301 21.47 -13.36 0.42
C ASN A 301 21.08 -14.09 -0.87
N VAL A 302 22.04 -14.80 -1.46
CA VAL A 302 21.78 -15.69 -2.59
C VAL A 302 21.79 -17.11 -2.02
N PRO A 303 20.62 -17.73 -1.77
CA PRO A 303 20.57 -19.18 -1.66
C PRO A 303 21.03 -19.86 -2.96
#